data_AF-A0A448ZVX6-F1
#
_entry.id   AF-A0A448ZVX6-F1
#
_cell.length_a   1.000
_cell.length_b   1.000
_cell.length_c   1.000
_cell.angle_alpha   90.00
_cell.angle_beta   90.00
_cell.angle_gamma   90.00
#
_symmetry.space_group_name_H-M   'P 1'
#
loop_
_entity.id
_entity.type
_entity.pdbx_description
1 polymer ?
#
loop_
_entity_poly.entity_id
_entity_poly.type
_entity_poly.pdbx_seq_one_letter_code
_entity_poly.pdbx_strand_id
1 'polypeptide(L)' 'MAIKYIINHNGHWAVKNANAKKVSKTFDTQEEAIKYAKSLNDCTAIKIQSRDGSFRKA' A
#
# COMPACT_ATOMS: atom_id res chain seq x y z
N MET A 1 -14.53 0.45 6.10
CA MET A 1 -13.29 0.04 6.80
C MET A 1 -12.55 -1.04 6.02
N ALA A 2 -11.62 -0.63 5.15
CA ALA A 2 -10.85 -1.51 4.28
C ALA A 2 -9.37 -1.55 4.68
N ILE A 3 -8.69 -2.68 4.48
CA ILE A 3 -7.23 -2.77 4.62
C ILE A 3 -6.59 -2.21 3.35
N LYS A 4 -5.56 -1.36 3.51
CA LYS A 4 -4.76 -0.84 2.40
C LYS A 4 -3.45 -1.62 2.32
N TYR A 5 -3.08 -2.04 1.12
CA TYR A 5 -1.84 -2.72 0.81
C TYR A 5 -0.93 -1.78 0.04
N ILE A 6 0.29 -1.63 0.51
CA ILE A 6 1.35 -0.88 -0.13
C ILE A 6 2.29 -1.92 -0.72
N ILE A 7 2.32 -2.05 -2.04
CA ILE A 7 3.07 -3.06 -2.78
C ILE A 7 4.20 -2.43 -3.57
N ASN A 8 5.32 -3.14 -3.71
CA ASN A 8 6.37 -2.72 -4.63
C ASN A 8 5.97 -3.15 -6.05
N HIS A 9 6.00 -2.20 -6.98
CA HIS A 9 5.68 -2.39 -8.38
C HIS A 9 6.81 -1.83 -9.25
N ASN A 10 7.73 -2.71 -9.64
CA ASN A 10 8.79 -2.44 -10.62
C ASN A 10 9.64 -1.19 -10.30
N GLY A 11 9.99 -0.99 -9.03
CA GLY A 11 10.76 0.17 -8.56
C GLY A 11 9.92 1.30 -7.98
N HIS A 12 8.61 1.26 -8.16
CA HIS A 12 7.65 2.20 -7.59
C HIS A 12 6.81 1.55 -6.48
N TRP A 13 6.03 2.34 -5.77
CA TRP A 13 5.16 1.92 -4.66
C TRP A 13 3.70 2.15 -4.99
N ALA A 14 2.91 1.08 -5.00
CA ALA A 14 1.49 1.15 -5.31
C ALA A 14 0.63 0.93 -4.07
N VAL A 15 -0.40 1.75 -3.91
CA VAL A 15 -1.46 1.56 -2.91
C VAL A 15 -2.61 0.81 -3.57
N LYS A 16 -3.04 -0.31 -3.00
CA LYS A 16 -4.23 -1.06 -3.41
C LYS A 16 -5.12 -1.37 -2.21
N ASN A 17 -6.41 -1.61 -2.44
CA ASN A 17 -7.29 -2.12 -1.39
C ASN A 17 -7.11 -3.63 -1.21
N ALA A 18 -7.44 -4.12 -0.03
CA ALA A 18 -7.69 -5.54 0.20
C ALA A 18 -8.71 -6.05 -0.81
N ASN A 19 -8.37 -7.11 -1.54
CA ASN A 19 -9.19 -7.72 -2.58
C ASN A 19 -9.38 -6.89 -3.87
N ALA A 20 -8.74 -5.73 -4.00
CA ALA A 20 -8.76 -5.03 -5.28
C ALA A 20 -7.81 -5.70 -6.28
N LYS A 21 -8.34 -5.98 -7.48
CA LYS A 21 -7.57 -6.44 -8.63
C LYS A 21 -6.69 -5.35 -9.24
N LYS A 22 -7.02 -4.07 -8.99
CA LYS A 22 -6.31 -2.90 -9.51
C LYS A 22 -5.63 -2.13 -8.40
N VAL A 23 -4.47 -1.56 -8.72
CA VAL A 23 -3.82 -0.55 -7.89
C VAL A 23 -4.62 0.74 -7.96
N SER A 24 -4.76 1.41 -6.83
CA SER A 24 -5.46 2.69 -6.73
C SER A 24 -4.57 3.82 -7.25
N LYS A 25 -3.30 3.81 -6.84
CA LYS A 25 -2.32 4.83 -7.21
C LYS A 25 -0.90 4.31 -7.02
N THR A 26 0.03 4.78 -7.85
CA THR A 26 1.48 4.53 -7.75
C THR A 26 2.18 5.79 -7.26
N PHE A 27 3.30 5.60 -6.57
CA PHE A 27 4.15 6.61 -5.96
C PHE A 27 5.61 6.22 -6.16
N ASP A 28 6.52 7.17 -6.17
CA ASP A 28 7.96 6.86 -6.30
C ASP A 28 8.54 6.35 -4.98
N THR A 29 8.05 6.84 -3.85
CA THR A 29 8.54 6.45 -2.52
C THR A 29 7.49 5.68 -1.70
N GLN A 30 7.99 4.80 -0.83
CA GLN A 30 7.17 4.07 0.13
C GLN A 30 6.48 5.04 1.09
N GLU A 31 7.17 6.12 1.47
CA GLU A 31 6.70 7.11 2.42
C GLU A 31 5.47 7.87 1.90
N GLU A 32 5.48 8.27 0.63
CA GLU A 32 4.33 8.88 -0.03
C GLU A 32 3.13 7.93 -0.10
N ALA A 33 3.37 6.66 -0.43
CA ALA A 33 2.32 5.65 -0.45
C ALA A 33 1.71 5.44 0.94
N ILE A 34 2.53 5.43 2.00
CA ILE A 34 2.05 5.36 3.39
C ILE A 34 1.27 6.61 3.77
N LYS A 35 1.78 7.80 3.45
CA LYS A 35 1.12 9.08 3.75
C LYS A 35 -0.24 9.17 3.07
N TYR A 36 -0.33 8.77 1.81
CA TYR A 36 -1.59 8.69 1.08
C TYR A 36 -2.54 7.66 1.70
N ALA A 37 -2.05 6.47 2.05
CA ALA A 37 -2.86 5.44 2.70
C ALA A 37 -3.39 5.89 4.08
N LYS A 38 -2.58 6.63 4.85
CA LYS A 38 -2.97 7.22 6.15
C LYS A 38 -3.96 8.38 5.99
N SER A 39 -3.85 9.16 4.91
CA SER A 39 -4.79 10.25 4.60
C SER A 39 -6.17 9.74 4.23
N LEU A 40 -6.31 8.46 3.88
CA LEU A 40 -7.61 7.84 3.62
C LEU A 40 -8.25 7.47 4.96
N ASN A 41 -9.24 8.25 5.39
CA ASN A 41 -10.00 8.01 6.63
C ASN A 41 -10.65 6.61 6.71
N ASP A 42 -10.80 5.90 5.59
CA ASP A 42 -11.45 4.59 5.51
C ASP A 42 -10.50 3.37 5.63
N CYS A 43 -9.31 3.58 6.21
CA CYS A 43 -8.29 2.54 6.35
C CYS A 43 -8.28 1.92 7.75
N THR A 44 -8.60 0.62 7.86
CA THR A 44 -8.54 -0.12 9.14
C THR A 44 -7.13 -0.56 9.49
N ALA A 45 -6.34 -0.93 8.48
CA ALA A 45 -4.95 -1.33 8.65
C ALA A 45 -4.17 -1.09 7.36
N ILE A 46 -2.89 -0.73 7.50
CA ILE A 46 -1.96 -0.56 6.39
C ILE A 46 -0.99 -1.73 6.43
N LYS A 47 -0.92 -2.50 5.34
CA LYS A 47 0.04 -3.58 5.16
C LYS A 47 1.07 -3.17 4.13
N ILE A 48 2.33 -3.15 4.53
CA ILE A 48 3.45 -2.77 3.67
C ILE A 48 4.15 -4.04 3.20
N GLN A 49 4.36 -4.13 1.89
CA GLN A 49 5.18 -5.15 1.27
C GLN A 49 6.65 -4.74 1.37
N SER A 50 7.50 -5.66 1.81
CA SER A 50 8.94 -5.52 1.76
C SER A 50 9.44 -5.64 0.32
N ARG A 51 10.68 -5.19 0.07
CA ARG A 51 11.34 -5.29 -1.26
C ARG A 51 11.46 -6.73 -1.77
N ASP A 52 11.51 -7.72 -0.88
CA ASP A 52 11.57 -9.14 -1.21
C ASP A 52 10.19 -9.74 -1.57
N GLY A 53 9.12 -8.96 -1.50
CA GLY A 53 7.77 -9.40 -1.81
C GLY A 53 6.98 -9.92 -0.61
N SER A 54 7.61 -10.11 0.56
CA SER A 54 6.90 -10.49 1.79
C SER A 54 6.12 -9.32 2.37
N PHE A 55 4.91 -9.57 2.85
CA PHE A 55 4.16 -8.60 3.63
C PHE A 55 4.60 -8.69 5.08
N ARG A 56 5.26 -7.65 5.61
CA ARG A 56 5.51 -7.57 7.04
C ARG A 56 4.19 -7.27 7.73
N LYS A 57 3.64 -8.27 8.42
CA LYS A 57 2.65 -8.05 9.47
C LYS A 57 3.41 -7.36 10.60
N ALA A 58 3.14 -6.08 10.80
CA ALA A 58 3.43 -5.45 12.09
C ALA A 58 2.50 -6.07 13.14
#